data_AF-F4Q6P4-F1
#
_entry.id   AF-F4Q6P4-F1
#
_cell.length_a   1.000
_cell.length_b   1.000
_cell.length_c   1.000
_cell.angle_alpha   90.00
_cell.angle_beta   90.00
_cell.angle_gamma   90.00
#
_symmetry.space_group_name_H-M   'P 1'
#
loop_
_entity.id
_entity.type
_entity.pdbx_description
1 polymer ?
#
loop_
_entity_poly.entity_id
_entity_poly.type
_entity_poly.pdbx_seq_one_letter_code
_entity_poly.pdbx_strand_id
1 'polypeptide(L)'
;MLQFDSSTFRFGPQRSILGAQTIRYEQSRALEDYSTYTVVIGVGHLTFNVLQSLLEQSIAGIIVTVPSTNNIGSSSTLTIASLSRLTINVPIYFVEDEDIKEDLVGGDLRLVTSDKTPSPTPITQWNVINFSGRLVGQVERGDSIVPPTVVVVAHYDTFSRLAPAFVSTTINRREQSTSGVVALLELSRIFSKLYSSADNQPAYNIIFLLTSGSATNYQGAEQWLSQQSPVVSESIDLVVCIDSLISGRSNDEPLYLHVSRPPKDNTTRQLYSDFTTSASDFGLEMNLVQKKINISSPVIYWEHEVFSRKRIPAVTVSQRKQPFDQSTEPLLLVDQPINTRSLATNIQIIAKAIINHIYANEKISKDILVAEDSVLSVNEAFIDSWSNALSRVTRSLPFVDVGQIQPAIEKLLNTYLLDVVVDSSKSGTSSGLVCYQPIQTILSFSNVKSFTFDILVFVGCIVYLIALYFGLCGKDRAFNEIKSFF
;
A
#
# COMPACT_ATOMS: atom_id res chain seq x y z
N MET A 1 8.21 -3.49 -11.82
CA MET A 1 8.99 -3.39 -10.56
C MET A 1 9.25 -1.93 -10.25
N LEU A 2 9.37 -1.56 -8.97
CA LEU A 2 9.78 -0.21 -8.59
C LEU A 2 11.31 -0.12 -8.63
N GLN A 3 11.81 0.64 -9.59
CA GLN A 3 13.17 1.13 -9.58
C GLN A 3 13.13 2.54 -8.98
N PHE A 4 13.91 2.79 -7.93
CA PHE A 4 14.03 4.08 -7.27
C PHE A 4 15.44 4.60 -7.52
N ASP A 5 15.54 5.83 -8.00
CA ASP A 5 16.81 6.53 -8.20
C ASP A 5 16.71 7.81 -7.38
N SER A 6 17.13 7.77 -6.11
CA SER A 6 17.49 9.01 -5.44
C SER A 6 18.89 9.40 -5.88
N SER A 7 19.23 10.68 -5.73
CA SER A 7 20.60 11.18 -5.92
C SER A 7 21.67 10.45 -5.11
N THR A 8 21.28 9.60 -4.16
CA THR A 8 22.15 8.88 -3.23
C THR A 8 22.03 7.35 -3.30
N PHE A 9 20.91 6.79 -3.77
CA PHE A 9 20.67 5.34 -3.76
C PHE A 9 19.84 4.89 -4.97
N ARG A 10 20.33 3.85 -5.64
CA ARG A 10 19.58 3.07 -6.63
C ARG A 10 18.99 1.85 -5.97
N PHE A 11 17.67 1.72 -6.06
CA PHE A 11 16.92 0.62 -5.47
C PHE A 11 16.08 -0.07 -6.54
N GLY A 12 15.96 -1.39 -6.43
CA GLY A 12 15.23 -2.21 -7.39
C GLY A 12 16.09 -2.73 -8.55
N PRO A 13 15.58 -3.76 -9.26
CA PRO A 13 16.30 -4.43 -10.33
C PRO A 13 16.53 -3.52 -11.53
N GLN A 14 17.76 -3.51 -12.06
CA GLN A 14 18.17 -2.70 -13.21
C GLN A 14 17.86 -3.33 -14.58
N ARG A 15 17.41 -4.59 -14.58
CA ARG A 15 17.09 -5.36 -15.78
C ARG A 15 15.66 -5.90 -15.65
N SER A 16 14.97 -5.98 -16.78
CA SER A 16 13.57 -6.42 -16.87
C SER A 16 13.37 -7.61 -17.81
N ILE A 17 14.46 -8.22 -18.32
CA ILE A 17 14.38 -9.31 -19.29
C ILE A 17 14.85 -10.59 -18.60
N LEU A 18 14.00 -11.60 -18.63
CA LEU A 18 14.37 -12.99 -18.30
C LEU A 18 14.51 -13.79 -19.59
N GLY A 19 15.48 -14.69 -19.62
CA GLY A 19 15.72 -15.55 -20.79
C GLY A 19 16.57 -16.78 -20.50
N ALA A 20 16.64 -17.19 -19.23
CA ALA A 20 17.45 -18.32 -18.78
C ALA A 20 16.58 -19.49 -18.31
N GLN A 21 17.21 -20.67 -18.22
CA GLN A 21 16.60 -21.84 -17.60
C GLN A 21 16.34 -21.58 -16.12
N THR A 22 15.37 -22.28 -15.55
CA THR A 22 14.97 -22.09 -14.14
C THR A 22 15.55 -23.18 -13.26
N ILE A 23 15.89 -22.85 -12.03
CA ILE A 23 16.34 -23.79 -11.01
C ILE A 23 15.76 -23.40 -9.65
N ARG A 24 15.34 -24.38 -8.85
CA ARG A 24 14.83 -24.13 -7.50
C ARG A 24 15.98 -23.91 -6.53
N TYR A 25 15.82 -22.94 -5.64
CA TYR A 25 16.74 -22.71 -4.55
C TYR A 25 16.60 -23.80 -3.49
N GLU A 26 17.71 -24.48 -3.20
CA GLU A 26 17.88 -25.44 -2.11
C GLU A 26 19.08 -25.03 -1.27
N GLN A 27 18.95 -25.05 0.06
CA GLN A 27 20.02 -24.68 0.99
C GLN A 27 21.22 -25.63 0.95
N SER A 28 21.02 -26.87 0.48
CA SER A 28 22.05 -27.91 0.39
C SER A 28 22.96 -27.79 -0.85
N ARG A 29 22.57 -27.03 -1.88
CA ARG A 29 23.34 -26.91 -3.13
C ARG A 29 24.40 -25.82 -3.03
N ALA A 30 25.49 -26.00 -3.75
CA ALA A 30 26.54 -24.99 -3.82
C ALA A 30 26.03 -23.75 -4.57
N LEU A 31 26.49 -22.57 -4.14
CA LEU A 31 26.04 -21.31 -4.74
C LEU A 31 26.48 -21.15 -6.22
N GLU A 32 27.55 -21.84 -6.62
CA GLU A 32 28.11 -21.83 -7.98
C GLU A 32 27.19 -22.51 -9.01
N ASP A 33 26.38 -23.48 -8.55
CA ASP A 33 25.45 -24.24 -9.40
C ASP A 33 24.30 -23.36 -9.94
N TYR A 34 24.07 -22.20 -9.33
CA TYR A 34 23.05 -21.24 -9.74
C TYR A 34 23.53 -20.26 -10.83
N SER A 35 24.80 -20.30 -11.22
CA SER A 35 25.35 -19.42 -12.24
C SER A 35 24.59 -19.58 -13.56
N THR A 36 24.28 -18.48 -14.25
CA THR A 36 23.52 -18.44 -15.51
C THR A 36 22.04 -18.84 -15.46
N TYR A 37 21.56 -19.44 -14.37
CA TYR A 37 20.16 -19.82 -14.20
C TYR A 37 19.29 -18.68 -13.64
N THR A 38 17.98 -18.84 -13.78
CA THR A 38 16.96 -18.06 -13.06
C THR A 38 16.57 -18.83 -11.80
N VAL A 39 16.82 -18.26 -10.63
CA VAL A 39 16.59 -18.93 -9.36
C VAL A 39 15.18 -18.70 -8.86
N VAL A 40 14.45 -19.78 -8.60
CA VAL A 40 13.12 -19.76 -7.98
C VAL A 40 13.27 -19.98 -6.48
N ILE A 41 12.90 -19.00 -5.67
CA ILE A 41 13.04 -19.01 -4.22
C ILE A 41 11.71 -18.68 -3.54
N GLY A 42 11.31 -19.48 -2.56
CA GLY A 42 10.16 -19.15 -1.73
C GLY A 42 10.46 -18.00 -0.77
N VAL A 43 9.47 -17.14 -0.49
CA VAL A 43 9.62 -15.98 0.43
C VAL A 43 10.23 -16.36 1.78
N GLY A 44 9.90 -17.54 2.33
CA GLY A 44 10.43 -18.00 3.62
C GLY A 44 11.95 -18.18 3.66
N HIS A 45 12.59 -18.41 2.51
CA HIS A 45 14.05 -18.56 2.42
C HIS A 45 14.76 -17.27 1.97
N LEU A 46 13.99 -16.23 1.64
CA LEU A 46 14.49 -14.97 1.12
C LEU A 46 15.01 -14.08 2.26
N THR A 47 16.29 -14.26 2.62
CA THR A 47 16.99 -13.43 3.62
C THR A 47 18.02 -12.51 2.97
N PHE A 48 18.47 -11.48 3.70
CA PHE A 48 19.50 -10.54 3.21
C PHE A 48 20.77 -11.24 2.78
N ASN A 49 21.25 -12.18 3.59
CA ASN A 49 22.49 -12.92 3.32
C ASN A 49 22.35 -13.80 2.08
N VAL A 50 21.21 -14.49 1.94
CA VAL A 50 20.94 -15.32 0.76
C VAL A 50 20.89 -14.44 -0.49
N LEU A 51 20.15 -13.33 -0.47
CA LEU A 51 20.06 -12.42 -1.61
C LEU A 51 21.43 -11.82 -1.98
N GLN A 52 22.22 -11.40 -0.99
CA GLN A 52 23.58 -10.91 -1.23
C GLN A 52 24.45 -11.99 -1.88
N SER A 53 24.46 -13.21 -1.34
CA SER A 53 25.26 -14.31 -1.88
C SER A 53 24.85 -14.71 -3.30
N LEU A 54 23.55 -14.62 -3.62
CA LEU A 54 23.04 -14.87 -4.97
C LEU A 54 23.42 -13.74 -5.94
N LEU A 55 23.42 -12.49 -5.51
CA LEU A 55 23.82 -11.35 -6.34
C LEU A 55 25.34 -11.29 -6.60
N GLU A 56 26.16 -11.88 -5.72
CA GLU A 56 27.59 -12.08 -5.95
C GLU A 56 27.85 -13.12 -7.05
N GLN A 57 26.89 -14.02 -7.31
CA GLN A 57 26.94 -14.97 -8.42
C GLN A 57 26.40 -14.36 -9.72
N SER A 58 26.86 -14.86 -10.87
CA SER A 58 26.43 -14.41 -12.20
C SER A 58 25.07 -14.99 -12.62
N ILE A 59 24.05 -14.74 -11.80
CA ILE A 59 22.68 -15.24 -11.98
C ILE A 59 21.94 -14.43 -13.06
N ALA A 60 21.05 -15.09 -13.82
CA ALA A 60 20.26 -14.45 -14.86
C ALA A 60 18.99 -13.76 -14.35
N GLY A 61 18.39 -14.28 -13.28
CA GLY A 61 17.13 -13.79 -12.72
C GLY A 61 16.81 -14.38 -11.35
N ILE A 62 15.95 -13.72 -10.58
CA ILE A 62 15.36 -14.27 -9.35
C ILE A 62 13.84 -14.20 -9.47
N ILE A 63 13.18 -15.28 -9.08
CA ILE A 63 11.72 -15.38 -8.97
C ILE A 63 11.41 -15.72 -7.52
N VAL A 64 10.68 -14.83 -6.87
CA VAL A 64 10.23 -15.00 -5.50
C VAL A 64 8.82 -15.55 -5.54
N THR A 65 8.64 -16.76 -5.03
CA THR A 65 7.35 -17.43 -4.96
C THR A 65 6.68 -17.11 -3.63
N VAL A 66 5.43 -16.66 -3.70
CA VAL A 66 4.68 -16.20 -2.55
C VAL A 66 3.54 -17.17 -2.26
N PRO A 67 3.48 -17.79 -1.07
CA PRO A 67 2.41 -18.71 -0.74
C PRO A 67 1.07 -18.00 -0.67
N SER A 68 0.05 -18.54 -1.35
CA SER A 68 -1.34 -18.04 -1.29
C SER A 68 -2.02 -18.29 0.07
N THR A 69 -1.52 -19.27 0.83
CA THR A 69 -2.09 -19.69 2.10
C THR A 69 -1.44 -18.99 3.29
N ASN A 70 -2.27 -18.62 4.27
CA ASN A 70 -1.93 -17.98 5.55
C ASN A 70 -1.04 -18.85 6.47
N ASN A 71 -0.19 -19.73 5.95
CA ASN A 71 0.69 -20.58 6.74
C ASN A 71 1.77 -19.73 7.44
N ILE A 72 1.36 -19.33 8.62
CA ILE A 72 2.04 -18.74 9.77
C ILE A 72 3.54 -19.08 9.79
N GLY A 73 4.38 -18.06 9.57
CA GLY A 73 5.77 -18.09 9.99
C GLY A 73 6.78 -17.41 9.08
N SER A 74 6.50 -17.27 7.78
CA SER A 74 7.47 -16.69 6.84
C SER A 74 7.37 -15.16 6.78
N SER A 75 7.67 -14.48 7.89
CA SER A 75 8.02 -13.05 7.80
C SER A 75 9.34 -12.96 7.04
N SER A 76 9.32 -12.28 5.89
CA SER A 76 10.58 -11.91 5.24
C SER A 76 11.33 -10.97 6.18
N THR A 77 12.53 -11.35 6.63
CA THR A 77 13.39 -10.48 7.45
C THR A 77 14.01 -9.34 6.63
N LEU A 78 13.72 -9.30 5.34
CA LEU A 78 14.21 -8.29 4.41
C LEU A 78 13.46 -6.99 4.64
N THR A 79 14.14 -6.03 5.25
CA THR A 79 13.66 -4.66 5.31
C THR A 79 14.12 -3.88 4.09
N ILE A 80 13.38 -2.83 3.76
CA ILE A 80 13.77 -1.89 2.69
C ILE A 80 15.16 -1.28 2.97
N ALA A 81 15.46 -0.96 4.24
CA ALA A 81 16.76 -0.45 4.66
C ALA A 81 17.92 -1.45 4.44
N SER A 82 17.64 -2.75 4.49
CA SER A 82 18.63 -3.77 4.13
C SER A 82 18.81 -3.80 2.61
N LEU A 83 17.71 -3.80 1.86
CA LEU A 83 17.72 -3.87 0.39
C LEU A 83 18.32 -2.65 -0.29
N SER A 84 18.20 -1.45 0.29
CA SER A 84 18.85 -0.23 -0.22
C SER A 84 20.37 -0.28 -0.16
N ARG A 85 20.95 -1.22 0.58
CA ARG A 85 22.40 -1.47 0.62
C ARG A 85 22.88 -2.36 -0.53
N LEU A 86 21.98 -3.02 -1.24
CA LEU A 86 22.31 -3.96 -2.31
C LEU A 86 22.09 -3.34 -3.69
N THR A 87 23.06 -3.51 -4.57
CA THR A 87 22.95 -3.14 -5.98
C THR A 87 22.36 -4.31 -6.77
N ILE A 88 21.05 -4.26 -7.01
CA ILE A 88 20.32 -5.34 -7.68
C ILE A 88 20.44 -5.16 -9.20
N ASN A 89 21.38 -5.88 -9.82
CA ASN A 89 21.62 -5.82 -11.27
C ASN A 89 20.81 -6.85 -12.09
N VAL A 90 20.06 -7.71 -11.41
CA VAL A 90 19.34 -8.87 -11.94
C VAL A 90 17.83 -8.65 -11.79
N PRO A 91 16.97 -9.07 -12.74
CA PRO A 91 15.51 -8.99 -12.58
C PRO A 91 15.02 -9.83 -11.39
N ILE A 92 14.17 -9.26 -10.53
CA ILE A 92 13.49 -9.96 -9.42
C ILE A 92 11.97 -9.90 -9.57
N TYR A 93 11.33 -10.99 -9.99
CA TYR A 93 9.87 -11.06 -10.11
C TYR A 93 9.26 -11.72 -8.88
N PHE A 94 8.07 -11.26 -8.50
CA PHE A 94 7.23 -11.93 -7.51
C PHE A 94 6.11 -12.65 -8.27
N VAL A 95 5.76 -13.85 -7.83
CA VAL A 95 4.70 -14.68 -8.41
C VAL A 95 4.01 -15.45 -7.28
N GLU A 96 2.70 -15.67 -7.39
CA GLU A 96 1.99 -16.51 -6.42
C GLU A 96 2.37 -17.99 -6.63
N ASP A 97 2.49 -18.75 -5.55
CA ASP A 97 2.89 -20.17 -5.61
C ASP A 97 1.95 -20.98 -6.51
N GLU A 98 0.65 -20.63 -6.59
CA GLU A 98 -0.34 -21.30 -7.43
C GLU A 98 -0.11 -21.10 -8.93
N ASP A 99 0.50 -19.98 -9.32
CA ASP A 99 0.74 -19.63 -10.72
C ASP A 99 1.99 -20.33 -11.29
N ILE A 100 2.88 -20.81 -10.41
CA ILE A 100 4.10 -21.53 -10.82
C ILE A 100 3.81 -23.03 -10.90
N LYS A 101 3.88 -23.57 -12.12
CA LYS A 101 3.86 -25.01 -12.34
C LYS A 101 5.21 -25.60 -11.96
N GLU A 102 5.25 -26.26 -10.81
CA GLU A 102 6.45 -26.94 -10.27
C GLU A 102 7.10 -27.90 -11.28
N ASP A 103 6.29 -28.60 -12.09
CA ASP A 103 6.78 -29.54 -13.11
C ASP A 103 7.65 -28.89 -14.20
N LEU A 104 7.53 -27.57 -14.40
CA LEU A 104 8.29 -26.83 -15.41
C LEU A 104 9.59 -26.23 -14.85
N VAL A 105 9.74 -26.20 -13.52
CA VAL A 105 10.92 -25.66 -12.84
C VAL A 105 12.04 -26.70 -12.85
N GLY A 106 13.23 -26.33 -13.34
CA GLY A 106 14.34 -27.28 -13.51
C GLY A 106 14.29 -28.10 -14.80
N GLY A 107 13.30 -27.86 -15.67
CA GLY A 107 13.24 -28.43 -17.02
C GLY A 107 14.08 -27.64 -18.04
N ASP A 108 14.11 -28.13 -19.28
CA ASP A 108 14.86 -27.51 -20.39
C ASP A 108 14.28 -26.16 -20.86
N LEU A 109 13.05 -25.85 -20.44
CA LEU A 109 12.32 -24.64 -20.82
C LEU A 109 12.94 -23.41 -20.15
N ARG A 110 12.99 -22.31 -20.91
CA ARG A 110 13.45 -21.03 -20.39
C ARG A 110 12.25 -20.17 -20.02
N LEU A 111 12.37 -19.46 -18.90
CA LEU A 111 11.37 -18.48 -18.55
C LEU A 111 11.70 -17.17 -19.25
N VAL A 112 10.76 -16.67 -20.04
CA VAL A 112 10.91 -15.47 -20.85
C VAL A 112 9.83 -14.46 -20.45
N THR A 113 10.23 -13.21 -20.34
CA THR A 113 9.30 -12.08 -20.23
C THR A 113 8.69 -11.82 -21.60
N SER A 114 7.37 -11.80 -21.72
CA SER A 114 6.71 -11.66 -23.03
C SER A 114 7.19 -10.42 -23.81
N ASP A 115 7.44 -10.55 -25.12
CA ASP A 115 7.92 -9.46 -26.00
C ASP A 115 6.99 -8.23 -26.05
N LYS A 116 5.76 -8.36 -25.55
CA LYS A 116 4.76 -7.28 -25.47
C LYS A 116 4.89 -6.41 -24.21
N THR A 117 5.84 -6.67 -23.33
CA THR A 117 6.05 -5.82 -22.16
C THR A 117 6.62 -4.48 -22.61
N PRO A 118 5.91 -3.36 -22.41
CA PRO A 118 6.46 -2.06 -22.72
C PRO A 118 7.74 -1.83 -21.91
N SER A 119 8.70 -1.13 -22.52
CA SER A 119 9.93 -0.73 -21.81
C SER A 119 9.58 0.09 -20.58
N PRO A 120 10.38 0.00 -19.49
CA PRO A 120 10.09 0.73 -18.26
C PRO A 120 10.00 2.24 -18.50
N THR A 121 8.82 2.83 -18.30
CA THR A 121 8.60 4.28 -18.43
C THR A 121 8.49 4.93 -17.05
N PRO A 122 9.16 6.07 -16.81
CA PRO A 122 9.08 6.77 -15.54
C PRO A 122 7.72 7.47 -15.38
N ILE A 123 7.10 7.33 -14.22
CA ILE A 123 5.95 8.10 -13.77
C ILE A 123 6.47 9.42 -13.19
N THR A 124 6.15 10.52 -13.85
CA THR A 124 6.55 11.87 -13.43
C THR A 124 5.48 12.56 -12.58
N GLN A 125 4.21 12.17 -12.77
CA GLN A 125 3.04 12.70 -12.08
C GLN A 125 2.10 11.56 -11.70
N TRP A 126 1.50 11.65 -10.51
CA TRP A 126 0.49 10.70 -10.05
C TRP A 126 -0.77 11.44 -9.60
N ASN A 127 -1.90 10.76 -9.73
CA ASN A 127 -3.18 11.32 -9.31
C ASN A 127 -3.33 11.12 -7.80
N VAL A 128 -3.49 12.23 -7.07
CA VAL A 128 -3.91 12.25 -5.68
C VAL A 128 -5.42 12.49 -5.69
N ILE A 129 -6.17 11.55 -5.14
CA ILE A 129 -7.63 11.60 -5.15
C ILE A 129 -8.12 11.57 -3.71
N ASN A 130 -8.86 12.60 -3.33
CA ASN A 130 -9.46 12.74 -2.03
C ASN A 130 -10.98 12.67 -2.15
N PHE A 131 -11.63 12.09 -1.16
CA PHE A 131 -13.08 12.11 -1.01
C PHE A 131 -13.42 12.92 0.23
N SER A 132 -14.29 13.91 0.11
CA SER A 132 -14.81 14.63 1.27
C SER A 132 -16.32 14.68 1.25
N GLY A 133 -16.95 14.51 2.41
CA GLY A 133 -18.39 14.72 2.57
C GLY A 133 -18.67 15.31 3.95
N ARG A 134 -19.79 16.01 4.09
CA ARG A 134 -20.12 16.73 5.33
C ARG A 134 -21.48 16.35 5.91
N LEU A 135 -21.58 16.46 7.22
CA LEU A 135 -22.82 16.49 7.98
C LEU A 135 -22.92 17.86 8.64
N VAL A 136 -24.09 18.48 8.50
CA VAL A 136 -24.33 19.83 9.00
C VAL A 136 -25.03 19.73 10.36
N GLY A 137 -24.50 20.42 11.36
CA GLY A 137 -25.10 20.55 12.69
C GLY A 137 -26.19 21.62 12.75
N GLN A 138 -26.88 21.70 13.88
CA GLN A 138 -27.81 22.81 14.13
C GLN A 138 -27.04 24.10 14.38
N VAL A 139 -27.55 25.20 13.80
CA VAL A 139 -27.03 26.54 14.10
C VAL A 139 -27.74 27.02 15.36
N GLU A 140 -27.02 27.09 16.48
CA GLU A 140 -27.56 27.72 17.69
C GLU A 140 -27.81 29.21 17.40
N ARG A 141 -29.04 29.67 17.65
CA ARG A 141 -29.40 31.09 17.56
C ARG A 141 -28.70 31.87 18.67
N GLY A 142 -27.48 32.34 18.47
CA GLY A 142 -26.79 33.13 19.49
C GLY A 142 -25.42 33.68 19.11
N ASP A 143 -24.42 32.81 18.95
CA ASP A 143 -23.02 33.27 19.12
C ASP A 143 -22.07 32.99 17.95
N SER A 144 -22.49 32.28 16.89
CA SER A 144 -21.67 32.13 15.68
C SER A 144 -22.51 31.78 14.45
N ILE A 145 -22.21 32.43 13.31
CA ILE A 145 -22.93 32.19 12.03
C ILE A 145 -22.61 30.78 11.49
N VAL A 146 -21.47 30.20 11.89
CA VAL A 146 -21.00 28.88 11.44
C VAL A 146 -20.69 28.00 12.67
N PRO A 147 -21.33 26.83 12.81
CA PRO A 147 -21.05 25.93 13.92
C PRO A 147 -19.63 25.33 13.83
N PRO A 148 -18.99 25.04 14.97
CA PRO A 148 -17.68 24.40 15.01
C PRO A 148 -17.69 23.06 14.26
N THR A 149 -16.55 22.72 13.67
CA THR A 149 -16.41 21.58 12.77
C THR A 149 -15.39 20.58 13.28
N VAL A 150 -15.79 19.31 13.37
CA VAL A 150 -14.89 18.18 13.62
C VAL A 150 -14.58 17.51 12.29
N VAL A 151 -13.30 17.29 11.98
CA VAL A 151 -12.88 16.59 10.76
C VAL A 151 -12.38 15.20 11.12
N VAL A 152 -13.00 14.16 10.58
CA VAL A 152 -12.54 12.78 10.70
C VAL A 152 -11.79 12.41 9.44
N VAL A 153 -10.50 12.08 9.57
CA VAL A 153 -9.60 11.84 8.44
C VAL A 153 -9.10 10.40 8.47
N ALA A 154 -9.06 9.74 7.32
CA ALA A 154 -8.33 8.48 7.15
C ALA A 154 -7.67 8.45 5.76
N HIS A 155 -6.53 7.78 5.65
CA HIS A 155 -5.88 7.56 4.37
C HIS A 155 -6.19 6.15 3.84
N TYR A 156 -6.47 6.05 2.55
CA TYR A 156 -6.78 4.76 1.91
C TYR A 156 -5.65 4.21 1.05
N ASP A 157 -4.60 4.99 0.81
CA ASP A 157 -3.47 4.50 0.04
C ASP A 157 -2.62 3.55 0.89
N THR A 158 -1.85 2.75 0.17
CA THR A 158 -0.82 1.87 0.72
C THR A 158 0.47 2.15 -0.05
N PHE A 159 1.60 1.68 0.44
CA PHE A 159 2.84 1.88 -0.28
C PHE A 159 3.80 0.71 -0.12
N SER A 160 3.95 -0.11 -1.15
CA SER A 160 4.96 -1.18 -1.17
C SER A 160 6.06 -0.83 -2.16
N ARG A 161 7.34 -0.88 -1.72
CA ARG A 161 8.49 -0.47 -2.54
C ARG A 161 8.99 -1.53 -3.52
N LEU A 162 8.66 -2.82 -3.38
CA LEU A 162 9.22 -3.87 -4.27
C LEU A 162 8.18 -4.61 -5.07
N ALA A 163 6.97 -4.77 -4.54
CA ALA A 163 5.90 -5.48 -5.22
C ALA A 163 4.56 -4.71 -5.14
N PRO A 164 4.43 -3.53 -5.79
CA PRO A 164 3.18 -2.76 -5.77
C PRO A 164 1.99 -3.52 -6.35
N ALA A 165 2.22 -4.38 -7.35
CA ALA A 165 1.18 -5.20 -7.97
C ALA A 165 0.63 -6.27 -7.00
N PHE A 166 1.48 -6.80 -6.11
CA PHE A 166 1.11 -7.77 -5.08
C PHE A 166 0.50 -7.10 -3.84
N VAL A 167 0.29 -5.78 -3.86
CA VAL A 167 -0.49 -5.10 -2.81
C VAL A 167 -1.98 -5.43 -2.94
N SER A 168 -2.41 -5.83 -4.13
CA SER A 168 -3.80 -6.17 -4.46
C SER A 168 -4.14 -7.64 -4.33
N THR A 169 -3.13 -8.50 -4.21
CA THR A 169 -3.31 -9.94 -4.14
C THR A 169 -2.84 -10.44 -2.79
N THR A 170 -3.73 -11.19 -2.14
CA THR A 170 -3.73 -12.06 -0.96
C THR A 170 -2.69 -11.86 0.18
N ILE A 171 -1.45 -11.44 -0.10
CA ILE A 171 -0.32 -11.49 0.83
C ILE A 171 0.19 -10.11 1.28
N ASN A 172 -0.47 -9.00 0.92
CA ASN A 172 -0.22 -7.70 1.58
C ASN A 172 -1.54 -7.08 2.02
N ARG A 173 -2.31 -7.83 2.83
CA ARG A 173 -3.45 -7.27 3.55
C ARG A 173 -2.93 -6.31 4.61
N ARG A 174 -2.46 -5.12 4.20
CA ARG A 174 -2.21 -4.02 5.13
C ARG A 174 -3.53 -3.66 5.78
N GLU A 175 -3.83 -4.37 6.86
CA GLU A 175 -4.96 -4.15 7.74
C GLU A 175 -4.91 -2.73 8.28
N GLN A 176 -3.70 -2.18 8.35
CA GLN A 176 -3.37 -0.85 8.82
C GLN A 176 -4.15 0.26 8.10
N SER A 177 -3.99 0.43 6.78
CA SER A 177 -4.76 1.47 6.08
C SER A 177 -6.20 1.03 5.76
N THR A 178 -6.42 -0.27 5.55
CA THR A 178 -7.77 -0.81 5.29
C THR A 178 -8.71 -0.59 6.47
N SER A 179 -8.25 -0.84 7.69
CA SER A 179 -9.02 -0.64 8.92
C SER A 179 -9.41 0.82 9.11
N GLY A 180 -8.51 1.76 8.80
CA GLY A 180 -8.81 3.19 8.86
C GLY A 180 -9.91 3.62 7.89
N VAL A 181 -9.87 3.13 6.65
CA VAL A 181 -10.92 3.38 5.65
C VAL A 181 -12.25 2.81 6.10
N VAL A 182 -12.28 1.53 6.47
CA VAL A 182 -13.51 0.86 6.89
C VAL A 182 -14.10 1.53 8.13
N ALA A 183 -13.26 1.94 9.08
CA ALA A 183 -13.68 2.72 10.24
C ALA A 183 -14.31 4.05 9.85
N LEU A 184 -13.70 4.81 8.93
CA LEU A 184 -14.27 6.08 8.47
C LEU A 184 -15.61 5.88 7.77
N LEU A 185 -15.73 4.87 6.89
CA LEU A 185 -17.00 4.56 6.21
C LEU A 185 -18.09 4.16 7.22
N GLU A 186 -17.75 3.38 8.23
CA GLU A 186 -18.70 2.95 9.26
C GLU A 186 -19.10 4.11 10.19
N LEU A 187 -18.15 4.96 10.58
CA LEU A 187 -18.45 6.20 11.32
C LEU A 187 -19.39 7.10 10.50
N SER A 188 -19.16 7.25 9.19
CA SER A 188 -20.04 8.04 8.32
C SER A 188 -21.48 7.53 8.36
N ARG A 189 -21.69 6.21 8.40
CA ARG A 189 -23.00 5.57 8.54
C ARG A 189 -23.65 5.84 9.89
N ILE A 190 -22.89 5.72 10.98
CA ILE A 190 -23.39 5.94 12.36
C ILE A 190 -23.79 7.40 12.55
N PHE A 191 -22.92 8.34 12.17
CA PHE A 191 -23.19 9.76 12.31
C PHE A 191 -24.30 10.24 11.37
N SER A 192 -24.42 9.69 10.16
CA SER A 192 -25.55 9.99 9.27
C SER A 192 -26.90 9.67 9.92
N LYS A 193 -27.02 8.51 10.57
CA LYS A 193 -28.22 8.13 11.31
C LYS A 193 -28.46 9.03 12.53
N LEU A 194 -27.40 9.41 13.24
CA LEU A 194 -27.48 10.30 14.40
C LEU A 194 -27.99 11.70 14.01
N TYR A 195 -27.46 12.25 12.92
CA TYR A 195 -27.82 13.58 12.39
C TYR A 195 -29.18 13.59 11.65
N SER A 196 -29.75 12.42 11.34
CA SER A 196 -31.06 12.32 10.67
C SER A 196 -32.22 12.73 11.58
N SER A 197 -32.06 12.65 12.91
CA SER A 197 -33.08 13.07 13.87
C SER A 197 -32.84 14.52 14.28
N ALA A 198 -33.83 15.40 14.07
CA ALA A 198 -33.72 16.81 14.43
C ALA A 198 -33.52 17.03 15.94
N ASP A 199 -34.07 16.16 16.79
CA ASP A 199 -33.93 16.28 18.26
C ASP A 199 -32.53 15.87 18.74
N ASN A 200 -31.85 15.01 17.98
CA ASN A 200 -30.51 14.54 18.32
C ASN A 200 -29.44 15.29 17.55
N GLN A 201 -29.77 16.24 16.68
CA GLN A 201 -28.77 16.89 15.85
C GLN A 201 -27.95 17.88 16.70
N PRO A 202 -26.62 17.70 16.80
CA PRO A 202 -25.79 18.54 17.65
C PRO A 202 -25.43 19.86 16.97
N ALA A 203 -24.92 20.81 17.73
CA ALA A 203 -24.42 22.10 17.26
C ALA A 203 -23.00 22.04 16.64
N TYR A 204 -22.64 20.91 16.01
CA TYR A 204 -21.34 20.67 15.39
C TYR A 204 -21.51 20.16 13.96
N ASN A 205 -20.67 20.64 13.05
CA ASN A 205 -20.49 20.03 11.74
C ASN A 205 -19.48 18.89 11.83
N ILE A 206 -19.67 17.84 11.03
CA ILE A 206 -18.66 16.78 10.85
C ILE A 206 -18.27 16.72 9.39
N ILE A 207 -16.98 16.74 9.10
CA ILE A 207 -16.45 16.48 7.76
C ILE A 207 -15.72 15.14 7.79
N PHE A 208 -16.11 14.22 6.91
CA PHE A 208 -15.39 12.99 6.66
C PHE A 208 -14.48 13.17 5.47
N LEU A 209 -13.18 12.95 5.66
CA LEU A 209 -12.15 13.15 4.66
C LEU A 209 -11.35 11.85 4.47
N LEU A 210 -11.41 11.30 3.26
CA LEU A 210 -10.62 10.15 2.85
C LEU A 210 -9.50 10.61 1.92
N THR A 211 -8.25 10.51 2.38
CA THR A 211 -7.07 11.10 1.71
C THR A 211 -6.20 10.04 1.01
N SER A 212 -5.48 10.49 -0.01
CA SER A 212 -4.42 9.71 -0.67
C SER A 212 -3.05 10.38 -0.49
N GLY A 213 -1.96 9.65 -0.65
CA GLY A 213 -0.61 10.21 -0.56
C GLY A 213 0.02 10.12 0.82
N SER A 214 -0.36 9.16 1.67
CA SER A 214 0.36 8.84 2.91
C SER A 214 1.84 8.52 2.66
N ALA A 215 2.15 7.86 1.54
CA ALA A 215 3.52 7.57 1.12
C ALA A 215 4.37 8.83 0.88
N THR A 216 3.72 9.90 0.44
CA THR A 216 4.33 11.16 -0.03
C THR A 216 4.05 12.28 0.98
N ASN A 217 4.28 11.99 2.27
CA ASN A 217 4.05 12.92 3.38
C ASN A 217 2.59 13.42 3.51
N TYR A 218 1.61 12.54 3.31
CA TYR A 218 0.18 12.86 3.41
C TYR A 218 -0.26 14.03 2.50
N GLN A 219 0.25 14.03 1.28
CA GLN A 219 0.04 15.13 0.35
C GLN A 219 -1.45 15.42 0.07
N GLY A 220 -2.31 14.40 0.05
CA GLY A 220 -3.75 14.59 -0.14
C GLY A 220 -4.38 15.41 0.97
N ALA A 221 -3.98 15.22 2.23
CA ALA A 221 -4.47 16.02 3.36
C ALA A 221 -4.04 17.48 3.22
N GLU A 222 -2.77 17.73 2.85
CA GLU A 222 -2.26 19.08 2.64
C GLU A 222 -2.98 19.77 1.47
N GLN A 223 -3.20 19.05 0.37
CA GLN A 223 -3.93 19.55 -0.79
C GLN A 223 -5.36 19.93 -0.42
N TRP A 224 -6.09 19.03 0.23
CA TRP A 224 -7.48 19.30 0.64
C TRP A 224 -7.56 20.55 1.51
N LEU A 225 -6.65 20.69 2.49
CA LEU A 225 -6.59 21.85 3.37
C LEU A 225 -6.28 23.16 2.62
N SER A 226 -5.45 23.10 1.56
CA SER A 226 -5.15 24.27 0.72
C SER A 226 -6.33 24.72 -0.16
N GLN A 227 -7.26 23.81 -0.45
CA GLN A 227 -8.45 24.07 -1.26
C GLN A 227 -9.63 24.59 -0.42
N GLN A 228 -9.58 24.42 0.90
CA GLN A 228 -10.64 24.89 1.79
C GLN A 228 -10.66 26.41 1.89
N SER A 229 -11.87 26.97 1.99
CA SER A 229 -12.05 28.39 2.29
C SER A 229 -11.47 28.73 3.68
N PRO A 230 -11.00 29.96 3.91
CA PRO A 230 -10.49 30.38 5.22
C PRO A 230 -11.57 30.25 6.31
N VAL A 231 -12.85 30.49 5.97
CA VAL A 231 -13.99 30.36 6.90
C VAL A 231 -14.13 28.93 7.42
N VAL A 232 -14.05 27.93 6.53
CA VAL A 232 -14.11 26.52 6.93
C VAL A 232 -12.86 26.14 7.72
N SER A 233 -11.69 26.63 7.32
CA SER A 233 -10.44 26.33 8.01
C SER A 233 -10.40 26.87 9.44
N GLU A 234 -10.99 28.05 9.67
CA GLU A 234 -11.12 28.67 10.99
C GLU A 234 -12.24 28.04 11.84
N SER A 235 -13.26 27.43 11.21
CA SER A 235 -14.31 26.72 11.94
C SER A 235 -13.91 25.32 12.39
N ILE A 236 -12.76 24.79 11.95
CA ILE A 236 -12.26 23.48 12.41
C ILE A 236 -11.75 23.61 13.84
N ASP A 237 -12.51 23.03 14.76
CA ASP A 237 -12.14 22.95 16.19
C ASP A 237 -11.20 21.76 16.43
N LEU A 238 -11.46 20.63 15.75
CA LEU A 238 -10.72 19.39 15.96
C LEU A 238 -10.59 18.56 14.69
N VAL A 239 -9.42 17.96 14.50
CA VAL A 239 -9.18 16.91 13.50
C VAL A 239 -8.82 15.59 14.18
N VAL A 240 -9.56 14.52 13.88
CA VAL A 240 -9.31 13.16 14.34
C VAL A 240 -8.84 12.34 13.14
N CYS A 241 -7.55 12.02 13.09
CA CYS A 241 -6.96 11.15 12.09
C CYS A 241 -7.00 9.69 12.58
N ILE A 242 -7.46 8.78 11.73
CA ILE A 242 -7.55 7.35 12.02
C ILE A 242 -6.46 6.64 11.24
N ASP A 243 -5.59 5.91 11.93
CA ASP A 243 -4.52 5.15 11.31
C ASP A 243 -4.34 3.81 12.02
N SER A 244 -4.35 2.70 11.29
CA SER A 244 -3.94 1.40 11.81
C SER A 244 -4.63 1.01 13.12
N LEU A 245 -5.95 0.79 13.05
CA LEU A 245 -6.78 0.36 14.18
C LEU A 245 -6.66 -1.13 14.51
N ILE A 246 -5.86 -1.86 13.75
CA ILE A 246 -5.54 -3.26 13.96
C ILE A 246 -4.04 -3.42 13.76
N SER A 247 -3.33 -3.82 14.80
CA SER A 247 -1.89 -4.11 14.71
C SER A 247 -1.47 -5.45 15.30
N GLY A 248 -2.39 -6.21 15.91
CA GLY A 248 -1.99 -7.43 16.60
C GLY A 248 -3.08 -8.46 16.85
N ARG A 249 -2.67 -9.53 17.54
CA ARG A 249 -3.35 -10.83 17.59
C ARG A 249 -4.44 -10.91 18.65
N SER A 250 -4.41 -10.04 19.66
CA SER A 250 -5.31 -10.09 20.80
C SER A 250 -6.30 -8.92 20.81
N ASN A 251 -7.50 -9.18 21.31
CA ASN A 251 -8.57 -8.19 21.44
C ASN A 251 -8.24 -7.07 22.43
N ASP A 252 -7.25 -7.28 23.31
CA ASP A 252 -6.97 -6.43 24.47
C ASP A 252 -5.77 -5.49 24.27
N GLU A 253 -5.37 -5.26 23.00
CA GLU A 253 -4.24 -4.38 22.73
C GLU A 253 -4.62 -2.90 22.95
N PRO A 254 -3.76 -2.13 23.62
CA PRO A 254 -4.06 -0.74 23.96
C PRO A 254 -4.07 0.14 22.70
N LEU A 255 -4.97 1.11 22.69
CA LEU A 255 -4.98 2.17 21.68
C LEU A 255 -4.05 3.30 22.10
N TYR A 256 -3.40 3.92 21.13
CA TYR A 256 -2.53 5.08 21.33
C TYR A 256 -3.16 6.32 20.68
N LEU A 257 -3.17 7.40 21.44
CA LEU A 257 -3.51 8.73 20.95
C LEU A 257 -2.23 9.52 20.74
N HIS A 258 -1.90 9.82 19.49
CA HIS A 258 -0.71 10.58 19.11
C HIS A 258 -1.04 12.06 19.00
N VAL A 259 -0.28 12.88 19.71
CA VAL A 259 -0.47 14.34 19.74
C VAL A 259 0.85 15.10 19.53
N SER A 260 0.78 16.17 18.75
CA SER A 260 1.93 17.02 18.44
C SER A 260 2.22 18.07 19.54
N ARG A 261 1.14 18.58 20.15
CA ARG A 261 1.16 19.62 21.18
C ARG A 261 0.57 19.07 22.47
N PRO A 262 1.11 19.44 23.64
CA PRO A 262 0.43 19.10 24.89
C PRO A 262 -0.92 19.80 24.92
N PRO A 263 -1.96 19.18 25.52
CA PRO A 263 -3.29 19.75 25.60
C PRO A 263 -3.27 20.98 26.53
N LYS A 264 -3.02 22.15 25.94
CA LYS A 264 -3.08 23.44 26.63
C LYS A 264 -4.50 23.97 26.66
N ASP A 265 -5.24 23.72 25.58
CA ASP A 265 -6.61 24.17 25.41
C ASP A 265 -7.57 23.22 26.15
N ASN A 266 -8.61 23.79 26.74
CA ASN A 266 -9.57 23.02 27.54
C ASN A 266 -10.29 21.97 26.70
N THR A 267 -10.56 22.27 25.43
CA THR A 267 -11.20 21.38 24.45
C THR A 267 -10.35 20.13 24.18
N THR A 268 -9.04 20.28 24.00
CA THR A 268 -8.14 19.14 23.77
C THR A 268 -7.97 18.26 25.01
N ARG A 269 -8.07 18.84 26.22
CA ARG A 269 -8.07 18.06 27.48
C ARG A 269 -9.34 17.24 27.62
N GLN A 270 -10.49 17.86 27.32
CA GLN A 270 -11.78 17.18 27.30
C GLN A 270 -11.77 16.02 26.32
N LEU A 271 -11.28 16.24 25.11
CA LEU A 271 -11.14 15.18 24.12
C LEU A 271 -10.32 13.99 24.65
N TYR A 272 -9.19 14.25 25.31
CA TYR A 272 -8.38 13.18 25.88
C TYR A 272 -9.12 12.41 26.98
N SER A 273 -9.84 13.12 27.87
CA SER A 273 -10.69 12.44 28.85
C SER A 273 -11.80 11.64 28.19
N ASP A 274 -12.43 12.15 27.14
CA ASP A 274 -13.52 11.50 26.42
C ASP A 274 -13.07 10.18 25.80
N PHE A 275 -11.89 10.18 25.18
CA PHE A 275 -11.27 8.99 24.63
C PHE A 275 -10.86 7.98 25.70
N THR A 276 -10.30 8.45 26.82
CA THR A 276 -9.89 7.59 27.94
C THR A 276 -11.10 6.93 28.60
N THR A 277 -12.16 7.69 28.87
CA THR A 277 -13.43 7.19 29.41
C THR A 277 -14.06 6.20 28.45
N SER A 278 -14.10 6.53 27.15
CA SER A 278 -14.68 5.66 26.13
C SER A 278 -13.94 4.32 26.04
N ALA A 279 -12.61 4.32 26.08
CA ALA A 279 -11.82 3.08 26.08
C ALA A 279 -12.04 2.26 27.36
N SER A 280 -12.10 2.92 28.52
CA SER A 280 -12.30 2.25 29.81
C SER A 280 -13.65 1.52 29.91
N ASP A 281 -14.69 2.04 29.27
CA ASP A 281 -16.01 1.40 29.24
C ASP A 281 -16.00 0.06 28.48
N PHE A 282 -15.05 -0.13 27.55
CA PHE A 282 -14.85 -1.39 26.83
C PHE A 282 -13.70 -2.22 27.42
N GLY A 283 -13.15 -1.84 28.57
CA GLY A 283 -12.05 -2.55 29.23
C GLY A 283 -10.69 -2.39 28.54
N LEU A 284 -10.53 -1.40 27.65
CA LEU A 284 -9.29 -1.12 26.94
C LEU A 284 -8.56 0.07 27.53
N GLU A 285 -7.23 -0.01 27.59
CA GLU A 285 -6.39 1.11 28.01
C GLU A 285 -6.07 2.01 26.80
N MET A 286 -6.21 3.33 26.97
CA MET A 286 -5.75 4.30 25.99
C MET A 286 -4.52 5.07 26.48
N ASN A 287 -3.45 5.02 25.71
CA ASN A 287 -2.16 5.63 26.03
C ASN A 287 -1.92 6.91 25.24
N LEU A 288 -1.55 8.01 25.91
CA LEU A 288 -1.16 9.25 25.25
C LEU A 288 0.32 9.21 24.82
N VAL A 289 0.58 9.33 23.53
CA VAL A 289 1.94 9.46 22.97
C VAL A 289 2.13 10.88 22.47
N GLN A 290 2.97 11.63 23.16
CA GLN A 290 3.29 13.00 22.77
C GLN A 290 4.62 13.06 22.02
N LYS A 291 4.62 13.66 20.82
CA LYS A 291 5.84 13.95 20.07
C LYS A 291 5.80 15.36 19.50
N LYS A 292 6.74 16.21 19.93
CA LYS A 292 6.87 17.56 19.35
C LYS A 292 7.24 17.45 17.87
N ILE A 293 6.48 18.13 17.02
CA ILE A 293 6.75 18.19 15.58
C ILE A 293 7.93 19.11 15.28
N ASN A 294 8.77 18.69 14.34
CA ASN A 294 9.82 19.53 13.78
C ASN A 294 9.32 20.22 12.51
N ILE A 295 9.04 21.53 12.60
CA ILE A 295 8.48 22.33 11.49
C ILE A 295 9.46 22.44 10.31
N SER A 296 10.77 22.37 10.56
CA SER A 296 11.78 22.46 9.49
C SER A 296 12.01 21.14 8.76
N SER A 297 11.54 20.01 9.29
CA SER A 297 11.71 18.72 8.63
C SER A 297 10.70 18.56 7.49
N PRO A 298 11.15 18.17 6.28
CA PRO A 298 10.23 17.89 5.18
C PRO A 298 9.44 16.58 5.38
N VAL A 299 9.88 15.69 6.28
CA VAL A 299 9.24 14.39 6.52
C VAL A 299 8.09 14.54 7.50
N ILE A 300 6.98 13.91 7.19
CA ILE A 300 5.78 13.86 8.02
C ILE A 300 5.55 12.40 8.43
N TYR A 301 5.49 12.15 9.74
CA TYR A 301 5.39 10.78 10.27
C TYR A 301 3.95 10.37 10.59
N TRP A 302 3.09 11.33 10.90
CA TRP A 302 1.68 11.11 11.18
C TRP A 302 0.83 12.14 10.48
N GLU A 303 -0.37 11.76 10.07
CA GLU A 303 -1.28 12.64 9.34
C GLU A 303 -1.67 13.90 10.12
N HIS A 304 -1.85 13.80 11.45
CA HIS A 304 -2.18 14.96 12.30
C HIS A 304 -1.09 16.05 12.30
N GLU A 305 0.15 15.73 11.93
CA GLU A 305 1.22 16.72 11.85
C GLU A 305 0.97 17.73 10.72
N VAL A 306 0.30 17.34 9.63
CA VAL A 306 -0.08 18.23 8.51
C VAL A 306 -0.95 19.38 9.04
N PHE A 307 -2.00 19.04 9.79
CA PHE A 307 -2.92 20.00 10.40
C PHE A 307 -2.26 20.81 11.52
N SER A 308 -1.41 20.15 12.33
CA SER A 308 -0.68 20.79 13.42
C SER A 308 0.30 21.87 12.93
N ARG A 309 0.90 21.71 11.75
CA ARG A 309 1.74 22.73 11.09
C ARG A 309 0.95 23.99 10.73
N LYS A 310 -0.34 23.85 10.40
CA LYS A 310 -1.27 24.95 10.14
C LYS A 310 -1.96 25.49 11.40
N ARG A 311 -1.52 25.04 12.58
CA ARG A 311 -2.05 25.43 13.90
C ARG A 311 -3.47 24.95 14.19
N ILE A 312 -3.96 23.96 13.46
CA ILE A 312 -5.25 23.31 13.73
C ILE A 312 -5.04 22.21 14.78
N PRO A 313 -5.88 22.10 15.83
CA PRO A 313 -5.82 21.00 16.79
C PRO A 313 -6.11 19.66 16.10
N ALA A 314 -5.17 18.72 16.19
CA ALA A 314 -5.28 17.43 15.52
C ALA A 314 -4.67 16.30 16.35
N VAL A 315 -5.29 15.12 16.27
CA VAL A 315 -4.89 13.91 16.98
C VAL A 315 -4.91 12.72 16.02
N THR A 316 -3.99 11.77 16.17
CA THR A 316 -4.07 10.47 15.45
C THR A 316 -4.37 9.35 16.43
N VAL A 317 -5.43 8.59 16.18
CA VAL A 317 -5.75 7.35 16.90
C VAL A 317 -5.13 6.18 16.15
N SER A 318 -4.30 5.41 16.83
CA SER A 318 -3.65 4.22 16.25
C SER A 318 -3.32 3.17 17.29
N GLN A 319 -3.29 1.90 16.90
CA GLN A 319 -2.78 0.82 17.76
C GLN A 319 -1.25 0.74 17.75
N ARG A 320 -0.58 1.46 16.83
CA ARG A 320 0.88 1.55 16.78
C ARG A 320 1.39 2.60 17.77
N LYS A 321 2.39 2.23 18.58
CA LYS A 321 3.09 3.18 19.47
C LYS A 321 4.05 4.12 18.71
N GLN A 322 4.60 3.66 17.59
CA GLN A 322 5.55 4.43 16.78
C GLN A 322 4.99 4.64 15.37
N PRO A 323 5.32 5.77 14.73
CA PRO A 323 4.88 6.05 13.38
C PRO A 323 5.35 4.98 12.40
N PHE A 324 4.65 4.92 11.27
CA PHE A 324 5.03 4.09 10.15
C PHE A 324 6.35 4.56 9.54
N ASP A 325 7.46 3.92 9.89
CA ASP A 325 8.74 4.15 9.20
C ASP A 325 8.83 3.26 7.97
N GLN A 326 8.56 3.88 6.83
CA GLN A 326 8.61 3.23 5.52
C GLN A 326 9.93 2.49 5.26
N SER A 327 11.06 2.89 5.86
CA SER A 327 12.38 2.28 5.61
C SER A 327 12.57 0.95 6.34
N THR A 328 11.88 0.77 7.48
CA THR A 328 11.95 -0.43 8.32
C THR A 328 10.93 -1.49 7.93
N GLU A 329 10.06 -1.17 6.97
CA GLU A 329 9.02 -2.09 6.55
C GLU A 329 9.59 -3.37 5.95
N PRO A 330 9.07 -4.54 6.36
CA PRO A 330 9.39 -5.80 5.73
C PRO A 330 8.91 -5.78 4.27
N LEU A 331 9.69 -6.44 3.42
CA LEU A 331 9.47 -6.54 1.97
C LEU A 331 8.09 -7.10 1.64
N LEU A 332 7.72 -8.15 2.36
CA LEU A 332 6.43 -8.80 2.26
C LEU A 332 5.96 -9.10 3.67
N LEU A 333 4.80 -8.58 4.03
CA LEU A 333 4.14 -8.85 5.29
C LEU A 333 2.99 -9.81 5.00
N VAL A 334 3.21 -11.11 5.24
CA VAL A 334 2.13 -12.10 5.17
C VAL A 334 1.17 -11.83 6.32
N ASP A 335 0.16 -11.04 6.03
CA ASP A 335 -0.81 -10.55 7.01
C ASP A 335 -1.84 -11.65 7.39
N GLN A 336 -2.27 -11.61 8.64
CA GLN A 336 -3.29 -12.50 9.20
C GLN A 336 -4.70 -12.06 8.71
N PRO A 337 -5.77 -12.83 8.97
CA PRO A 337 -7.13 -12.34 8.71
C PRO A 337 -7.54 -11.23 9.69
N ILE A 338 -8.27 -10.24 9.16
CA ILE A 338 -8.79 -9.10 9.92
C ILE A 338 -9.69 -9.61 11.05
N ASN A 339 -9.38 -9.23 12.28
CA ASN A 339 -10.27 -9.46 13.40
C ASN A 339 -11.37 -8.38 13.42
N THR A 340 -12.47 -8.70 12.77
CA THR A 340 -13.64 -7.82 12.60
C THR A 340 -14.21 -7.35 13.94
N ARG A 341 -14.17 -8.19 14.97
CA ARG A 341 -14.70 -7.85 16.30
C ARG A 341 -13.84 -6.81 17.01
N SER A 342 -12.51 -6.96 16.96
CA SER A 342 -11.59 -5.95 17.50
C SER A 342 -11.75 -4.62 16.77
N LEU A 343 -11.86 -4.66 15.45
CA LEU A 343 -12.09 -3.47 14.64
C LEU A 343 -13.42 -2.79 15.00
N ALA A 344 -14.50 -3.57 15.15
CA ALA A 344 -15.80 -3.05 15.55
C ALA A 344 -15.73 -2.36 16.92
N THR A 345 -15.06 -2.98 17.90
CA THR A 345 -14.86 -2.40 19.23
C THR A 345 -14.08 -1.09 19.16
N ASN A 346 -12.99 -1.05 18.39
CA ASN A 346 -12.19 0.16 18.21
C ASN A 346 -12.97 1.29 17.52
N ILE A 347 -13.82 0.96 16.53
CA ILE A 347 -14.72 1.91 15.88
C ILE A 347 -15.75 2.45 16.88
N GLN A 348 -16.33 1.60 17.74
CA GLN A 348 -17.26 2.03 18.78
C GLN A 348 -16.61 2.99 19.77
N ILE A 349 -15.37 2.72 20.19
CA ILE A 349 -14.59 3.63 21.07
C ILE A 349 -14.42 5.00 20.42
N ILE A 350 -14.03 5.05 19.15
CA ILE A 350 -13.84 6.30 18.42
C ILE A 350 -15.16 7.05 18.25
N ALA A 351 -16.24 6.35 17.85
CA ALA A 351 -17.57 6.92 17.72
C ALA A 351 -18.03 7.54 19.05
N LYS A 352 -17.85 6.81 20.15
CA LYS A 352 -18.23 7.24 21.49
C LYS A 352 -17.46 8.47 21.95
N ALA A 353 -16.15 8.49 21.72
CA ALA A 353 -15.32 9.64 22.06
C ALA A 353 -15.73 10.91 21.29
N ILE A 354 -16.02 10.78 19.99
CA ILE A 354 -16.49 11.90 19.17
C ILE A 354 -17.89 12.36 19.62
N ILE A 355 -18.81 11.44 19.93
CA ILE A 355 -20.14 11.80 20.47
C ILE A 355 -20.00 12.52 21.82
N ASN A 356 -19.17 12.01 22.73
CA ASN A 356 -18.90 12.69 24.02
C ASN A 356 -18.40 14.12 23.82
N HIS A 357 -17.47 14.31 22.89
CA HIS A 357 -16.92 15.61 22.57
C HIS A 357 -17.98 16.57 22.03
N ILE A 358 -18.86 16.10 21.14
CA ILE A 358 -19.86 16.93 20.46
C ILE A 358 -21.05 17.32 21.36
N TYR A 359 -21.54 16.41 22.21
CA TYR A 359 -22.68 16.69 23.09
C TYR A 359 -22.28 17.19 24.49
N ALA A 360 -20.99 17.11 24.84
CA ALA A 360 -20.47 17.42 26.18
C ALA A 360 -21.25 16.73 27.33
N ASN A 361 -21.85 15.56 27.07
CA ASN A 361 -22.72 14.86 28.01
C ASN A 361 -22.53 13.34 27.94
N GLU A 362 -21.94 12.80 29.01
CA GLU A 362 -21.63 11.37 29.15
C GLU A 362 -22.85 10.45 29.20
N LYS A 363 -24.05 10.97 29.53
CA LYS A 363 -25.26 10.14 29.61
C LYS A 363 -25.77 9.71 28.24
N ILE A 364 -25.64 10.59 27.26
CA ILE A 364 -26.11 10.38 25.89
C ILE A 364 -25.26 9.29 25.20
N SER A 365 -23.96 9.24 25.49
CA SER A 365 -23.05 8.28 24.87
C SER A 365 -23.15 6.86 25.43
N LYS A 366 -23.57 6.69 26.69
CA LYS A 366 -23.76 5.37 27.32
C LYS A 366 -24.96 4.63 26.76
N ASP A 367 -26.08 5.32 26.52
CA ASP A 367 -27.30 4.67 26.04
C ASP A 367 -27.30 4.43 24.52
N ILE A 368 -26.57 5.24 23.75
CA ILE A 368 -26.64 5.23 22.28
C ILE A 368 -25.84 4.09 21.62
N LEU A 369 -24.65 3.76 22.15
CA LEU A 369 -23.71 2.84 21.48
C LEU A 369 -23.56 1.46 22.14
N VAL A 370 -24.04 1.27 23.38
CA VAL A 370 -23.75 0.06 24.17
C VAL A 370 -24.83 -1.03 24.02
N ALA A 371 -26.05 -0.69 23.61
CA ALA A 371 -27.06 -1.71 23.31
C ALA A 371 -26.73 -2.37 21.97
N GLU A 372 -26.44 -3.68 21.98
CA GLU A 372 -26.11 -4.48 20.77
C GLU A 372 -27.18 -4.35 19.67
N ASP A 373 -28.43 -4.13 20.06
CA ASP A 373 -29.59 -3.94 19.18
C ASP A 373 -29.90 -2.46 18.84
N SER A 374 -29.03 -1.51 19.22
CA SER A 374 -29.27 -0.10 18.90
C SER A 374 -29.10 0.17 17.41
N VAL A 375 -29.90 1.07 16.85
CA VAL A 375 -29.84 1.47 15.44
C VAL A 375 -28.47 2.07 15.05
N LEU A 376 -27.69 2.48 16.06
CA LEU A 376 -26.38 3.12 15.99
C LEU A 376 -25.23 2.16 16.31
N SER A 377 -25.51 0.86 16.52
CA SER A 377 -24.47 -0.16 16.68
C SER A 377 -23.64 -0.34 15.40
N VAL A 378 -22.41 -0.80 15.59
CA VAL A 378 -21.48 -1.10 14.50
C VAL A 378 -21.91 -2.39 13.80
N ASN A 379 -21.90 -2.38 12.47
CA ASN A 379 -22.28 -3.51 11.64
C ASN A 379 -21.04 -4.31 11.22
N GLU A 380 -20.84 -5.47 11.84
CA GLU A 380 -19.70 -6.36 11.53
C GLU A 380 -19.72 -6.86 10.07
N ALA A 381 -20.90 -7.19 9.53
CA ALA A 381 -21.02 -7.65 8.14
C ALA A 381 -20.64 -6.56 7.13
N PHE A 382 -20.90 -5.29 7.47
CA PHE A 382 -20.45 -4.15 6.67
C PHE A 382 -18.92 -4.07 6.64
N ILE A 383 -18.29 -4.19 7.81
CA ILE A 383 -16.83 -4.19 7.98
C ILE A 383 -16.19 -5.33 7.17
N ASP A 384 -16.76 -6.54 7.24
CA ASP A 384 -16.28 -7.70 6.48
C ASP A 384 -16.41 -7.51 4.97
N SER A 385 -17.54 -6.95 4.51
CA SER A 385 -17.76 -6.75 3.07
C SER A 385 -16.77 -5.73 2.47
N TRP A 386 -16.55 -4.61 3.16
CA TRP A 386 -15.66 -3.55 2.69
C TRP A 386 -14.20 -3.91 2.83
N SER A 387 -13.82 -4.59 3.90
CA SER A 387 -12.45 -5.09 4.04
C SER A 387 -12.11 -6.08 2.93
N ASN A 388 -13.02 -7.00 2.60
CA ASN A 388 -12.87 -7.92 1.47
C ASN A 388 -12.83 -7.19 0.12
N ALA A 389 -13.66 -6.18 -0.10
CA ALA A 389 -13.63 -5.39 -1.33
C ALA A 389 -12.32 -4.62 -1.51
N LEU A 390 -11.87 -3.93 -0.45
CA LEU A 390 -10.61 -3.17 -0.42
C LEU A 390 -9.37 -4.06 -0.57
N SER A 391 -9.45 -5.32 -0.14
CA SER A 391 -8.36 -6.29 -0.30
C SER A 391 -8.11 -6.73 -1.74
N ARG A 392 -9.08 -6.55 -2.64
CA ARG A 392 -8.99 -6.99 -4.04
C ARG A 392 -8.41 -5.94 -4.99
N VAL A 393 -8.20 -4.72 -4.51
CA VAL A 393 -7.83 -3.56 -5.34
C VAL A 393 -6.43 -3.08 -4.99
N THR A 394 -5.64 -2.75 -6.03
CA THR A 394 -4.31 -2.15 -5.84
C THR A 394 -4.49 -0.70 -5.40
N ARG A 395 -4.14 -0.40 -4.15
CA ARG A 395 -4.16 0.96 -3.58
C ARG A 395 -2.76 1.54 -3.37
N SER A 396 -1.74 0.99 -4.05
CA SER A 396 -0.36 1.44 -3.90
C SER A 396 -0.11 2.68 -4.75
N LEU A 397 0.17 3.84 -4.17
CA LEU A 397 0.58 5.02 -4.94
C LEU A 397 1.95 4.75 -5.60
N PRO A 398 2.20 5.19 -6.86
CA PRO A 398 1.34 5.92 -7.81
C PRO A 398 0.40 5.06 -8.66
N PHE A 399 0.33 3.77 -8.38
CA PHE A 399 -0.36 2.76 -9.18
C PHE A 399 -1.79 2.46 -8.73
N VAL A 400 -2.44 3.43 -8.09
CA VAL A 400 -3.81 3.25 -7.61
C VAL A 400 -4.71 2.98 -8.81
N ASP A 401 -5.36 1.82 -8.86
CA ASP A 401 -6.43 1.55 -9.84
C ASP A 401 -7.73 2.16 -9.33
N VAL A 402 -7.85 3.47 -9.57
CA VAL A 402 -8.94 4.28 -9.05
C VAL A 402 -10.28 3.89 -9.67
N GLY A 403 -10.28 3.39 -10.92
CA GLY A 403 -11.51 3.23 -11.72
C GLY A 403 -12.53 2.27 -11.13
N GLN A 404 -12.10 1.25 -10.38
CA GLN A 404 -13.00 0.22 -9.86
C GLN A 404 -13.63 0.60 -8.51
N ILE A 405 -12.87 1.25 -7.62
CA ILE A 405 -13.30 1.47 -6.23
C ILE A 405 -13.83 2.88 -5.95
N GLN A 406 -13.35 3.88 -6.71
CA GLN A 406 -13.85 5.26 -6.60
C GLN A 406 -15.38 5.34 -6.68
N PRO A 407 -16.07 4.77 -7.70
CA PRO A 407 -17.52 4.90 -7.80
C PRO A 407 -18.25 4.20 -6.66
N ALA A 408 -17.69 3.11 -6.11
CA ALA A 408 -18.28 2.40 -4.99
C ALA A 408 -18.22 3.24 -3.69
N ILE A 409 -17.06 3.84 -3.40
CA ILE A 409 -16.86 4.72 -2.24
C ILE A 409 -17.73 5.97 -2.39
N GLU A 410 -17.72 6.61 -3.56
CA GLU A 410 -18.50 7.82 -3.83
C GLU A 410 -20.01 7.56 -3.69
N LYS A 411 -20.52 6.44 -4.21
CA LYS A 411 -21.92 6.05 -4.06
C LYS A 411 -22.29 5.83 -2.58
N LEU A 412 -21.40 5.22 -1.81
CA LEU A 412 -21.64 4.98 -0.39
C LEU A 412 -21.66 6.30 0.40
N LEU A 413 -20.65 7.15 0.19
CA LEU A 413 -20.58 8.45 0.87
C LEU A 413 -21.79 9.31 0.51
N ASN A 414 -22.25 9.32 -0.74
CA ASN A 414 -23.46 10.05 -1.17
C ASN A 414 -24.75 9.51 -0.52
N THR A 415 -24.74 8.26 -0.05
CA THR A 415 -25.89 7.68 0.67
C THR A 415 -25.98 8.21 2.10
N TYR A 416 -24.84 8.53 2.73
CA TYR A 416 -24.77 8.89 4.15
C TYR A 416 -24.47 10.36 4.42
N LEU A 417 -23.76 11.04 3.51
CA LEU A 417 -23.23 12.39 3.70
C LEU A 417 -23.82 13.36 2.68
N LEU A 418 -23.74 14.65 3.01
CA LEU A 418 -24.10 15.75 2.13
C LEU A 418 -22.86 16.30 1.41
N ASP A 419 -23.06 16.82 0.20
CA ASP A 419 -22.04 17.48 -0.63
C ASP A 419 -20.74 16.67 -0.76
N VAL A 420 -20.86 15.43 -1.24
CA VAL A 420 -19.68 14.60 -1.50
C VAL A 420 -18.91 15.16 -2.69
N VAL A 421 -17.65 15.49 -2.45
CA VAL A 421 -16.72 16.02 -3.45
C VAL A 421 -15.58 15.01 -3.63
N VAL A 422 -15.29 14.69 -4.89
CA VAL A 422 -14.13 13.88 -5.28
C VAL A 422 -13.11 14.79 -5.94
N ASP A 423 -12.08 15.16 -5.18
CA ASP A 423 -11.01 16.01 -5.65
C ASP A 423 -9.91 15.16 -6.25
N SER A 424 -9.75 15.21 -7.56
CA SER A 424 -8.60 14.62 -8.25
C SER A 424 -7.62 15.69 -8.67
N SER A 425 -6.36 15.57 -8.25
CA SER A 425 -5.29 16.45 -8.71
C SER A 425 -4.09 15.64 -9.15
N LYS A 426 -3.33 16.21 -10.09
CA LYS A 426 -2.03 15.66 -10.47
C LYS A 426 -0.98 16.26 -9.55
N SER A 427 -0.37 15.41 -8.74
CA SER A 427 0.80 15.78 -7.97
C SER A 427 2.07 15.46 -8.73
N GLY A 428 3.01 16.42 -8.71
CA GLY A 428 4.38 16.19 -9.16
C GLY A 428 5.20 15.43 -8.13
N THR A 429 6.27 14.79 -8.60
CA THR A 429 7.22 14.06 -7.74
C THR A 429 8.00 15.03 -6.83
N SER A 430 7.40 15.46 -5.71
CA SER A 430 8.05 16.37 -4.75
C SER A 430 9.08 15.65 -3.87
N SER A 431 9.00 14.31 -3.75
CA SER A 431 9.82 13.54 -2.81
C SER A 431 11.06 12.86 -3.42
N GLY A 432 11.46 13.23 -4.65
CA GLY A 432 12.60 12.60 -5.34
C GLY A 432 12.38 11.12 -5.68
N LEU A 433 11.14 10.63 -5.62
CA LEU A 433 10.77 9.24 -5.84
C LEU A 433 10.24 9.03 -7.26
N VAL A 434 11.10 8.57 -8.18
CA VAL A 434 10.67 8.18 -9.53
C VAL A 434 10.17 6.74 -9.49
N CYS A 435 8.94 6.51 -9.94
CA CYS A 435 8.36 5.16 -10.08
C CYS A 435 8.32 4.77 -11.56
N TYR A 436 8.27 3.47 -11.88
CA TYR A 436 8.26 2.99 -13.27
C TYR A 436 7.05 2.09 -13.56
N GLN A 437 6.54 2.14 -14.79
CA GLN A 437 5.54 1.21 -15.34
C GLN A 437 6.15 0.40 -16.49
N PRO A 438 5.70 -0.85 -16.75
CA PRO A 438 4.58 -1.55 -16.12
C PRO A 438 4.94 -2.27 -14.81
N ILE A 439 3.95 -2.48 -13.96
CA ILE A 439 4.12 -3.16 -12.65
C ILE A 439 3.92 -4.67 -12.79
N GLN A 440 3.02 -5.07 -13.70
CA GLN A 440 2.68 -6.45 -14.01
C GLN A 440 3.27 -6.83 -15.36
N THR A 441 3.70 -8.08 -15.47
CA THR A 441 4.19 -8.68 -16.71
C THR A 441 3.74 -10.12 -16.78
N ILE A 442 3.60 -10.63 -18.00
CA ILE A 442 3.32 -12.04 -18.24
C ILE A 442 4.66 -12.75 -18.47
N LEU A 443 4.92 -13.74 -17.63
CA LEU A 443 6.06 -14.66 -17.77
C LEU A 443 5.57 -15.92 -18.50
N SER A 444 6.27 -16.34 -19.54
CA SER A 444 5.95 -17.55 -20.29
C SER A 444 7.14 -18.50 -20.32
N PHE A 445 6.88 -19.78 -20.06
CA PHE A 445 7.84 -20.84 -20.34
C PHE A 445 7.89 -21.06 -21.85
N SER A 446 9.04 -20.78 -22.44
CA SER A 446 9.24 -20.87 -23.88
C SER A 446 10.42 -21.77 -24.20
N ASN A 447 10.27 -22.60 -25.22
CA ASN A 447 11.41 -23.29 -25.81
C ASN A 447 12.14 -22.30 -26.72
N VAL A 448 13.20 -21.70 -26.20
CA VAL A 448 13.99 -20.72 -26.96
C VAL A 448 14.92 -21.47 -27.89
N LYS A 449 14.99 -21.01 -29.14
CA LYS A 449 15.89 -21.58 -30.14
C LYS A 449 17.32 -21.62 -29.61
N SER A 450 17.90 -22.82 -29.57
CA SER A 450 19.29 -23.01 -29.13
C SER A 450 20.25 -22.32 -30.09
N PHE A 451 21.31 -21.72 -29.56
CA PHE A 451 22.43 -21.21 -30.35
C PHE A 451 23.03 -22.27 -31.29
N THR A 452 22.97 -23.54 -30.89
CA THR A 452 23.40 -24.68 -31.72
C THR A 452 22.60 -24.80 -33.01
N PHE A 453 21.33 -24.38 -33.03
CA PHE A 453 20.52 -24.37 -34.24
C PHE A 453 21.02 -23.33 -35.24
N ASP A 454 21.43 -22.14 -34.78
CA ASP A 454 21.99 -21.12 -35.67
C ASP A 454 23.33 -21.56 -36.26
N ILE A 455 24.17 -22.24 -35.48
CA ILE A 455 25.38 -22.88 -36.00
C ILE A 455 25.02 -23.93 -37.06
N LEU A 456 24.01 -24.77 -36.81
CA LEU A 456 23.60 -25.81 -37.75
C LEU A 456 23.09 -25.21 -39.08
N VAL A 457 22.29 -24.14 -39.00
CA VAL A 457 21.84 -23.39 -40.18
C VAL A 457 23.02 -22.75 -40.90
N PHE A 458 23.97 -22.15 -40.18
CA PHE A 458 25.17 -21.55 -40.75
C PHE A 458 26.03 -22.59 -41.50
N VAL A 459 26.25 -23.76 -40.90
CA VAL A 459 26.93 -24.89 -41.54
C VAL A 459 26.14 -25.37 -42.77
N GLY A 460 24.82 -25.47 -42.67
CA GLY A 460 23.95 -25.81 -43.80
C GLY A 460 24.07 -24.81 -44.96
N CYS A 461 24.13 -23.51 -44.68
CA CYS A 461 24.35 -22.47 -45.68
C CYS A 461 25.72 -22.61 -46.35
N ILE A 462 26.78 -22.90 -45.60
CA ILE A 462 28.11 -23.14 -46.17
C ILE A 462 28.07 -24.33 -47.12
N VAL A 463 27.49 -25.46 -46.68
CA VAL A 463 27.39 -26.67 -47.51
C VAL A 463 26.59 -26.41 -48.79
N TYR A 464 25.49 -25.66 -48.68
CA TYR A 464 24.67 -25.27 -49.82
C TYR A 464 25.45 -24.42 -50.84
N LEU A 465 26.18 -23.41 -50.37
CA LEU A 465 26.99 -22.55 -51.23
C LEU A 465 28.12 -23.32 -51.91
N ILE A 466 28.77 -24.24 -51.19
CA ILE A 466 29.78 -25.14 -51.76
C ILE A 466 29.16 -26.01 -52.87
N ALA A 467 28.01 -26.64 -52.60
CA ALA A 467 27.33 -27.48 -53.58
C ALA A 467 26.91 -26.70 -54.83
N LEU A 468 26.39 -25.48 -54.64
CA LEU A 468 26.01 -24.57 -55.73
C LEU A 468 27.22 -24.17 -56.58
N TYR A 469 28.35 -23.85 -55.94
CA TYR A 469 29.60 -23.53 -56.63
C TYR A 469 30.14 -24.73 -57.43
N PHE A 470 30.11 -25.95 -56.87
CA PHE A 470 30.42 -27.17 -57.61
C PHE A 470 29.51 -27.40 -58.82
N GLY A 471 28.22 -27.06 -58.70
CA GLY A 471 27.25 -27.13 -59.79
C GLY A 471 27.51 -26.14 -60.93
N LEU A 472 27.98 -24.93 -60.62
CA LEU A 472 28.24 -23.87 -61.60
C LEU A 472 29.61 -23.97 -62.29
N CYS A 473 30.68 -24.25 -61.53
CA CYS A 473 32.06 -24.22 -62.05
C CYS A 473 32.56 -25.58 -62.59
N GLY A 474 31.83 -26.67 -62.34
CA GLY A 474 32.23 -28.03 -62.70
C GLY A 474 33.19 -28.65 -61.69
N LYS A 475 33.09 -29.98 -61.50
CA LYS A 475 33.74 -30.72 -60.40
C LYS A 475 35.25 -30.47 -60.30
N ASP A 476 35.96 -30.45 -61.43
CA ASP A 476 37.43 -30.41 -61.45
C ASP A 476 38.01 -29.04 -61.14
N ARG A 477 37.33 -27.95 -61.55
CA ARG A 477 37.81 -26.58 -61.35
C ARG A 477 37.51 -26.10 -59.93
N ALA A 478 36.29 -26.38 -59.46
CA ALA A 478 35.86 -26.03 -58.13
C ALA A 478 36.69 -26.72 -57.03
N PHE A 479 37.06 -27.99 -57.24
CA PHE A 479 37.87 -28.74 -56.27
C PHE A 479 39.29 -28.15 -56.14
N ASN A 480 39.91 -27.74 -57.24
CA ASN A 480 41.25 -27.16 -57.24
C ASN A 480 41.27 -25.76 -56.60
N GLU A 481 40.23 -24.93 -56.82
CA GLU A 481 40.13 -23.60 -56.20
C GLU A 481 39.84 -23.68 -54.70
N ILE A 482 38.93 -24.55 -54.26
CA ILE A 482 38.64 -24.74 -52.82
C ILE A 482 39.88 -25.25 -52.07
N LYS A 483 40.64 -26.18 -52.67
CA LYS A 483 41.89 -26.70 -52.11
C LYS A 483 43.01 -25.65 -52.06
N SER A 484 42.91 -24.58 -52.85
CA SER A 484 43.85 -23.45 -52.78
C SER A 484 43.48 -22.41 -51.72
N PHE A 485 42.23 -22.43 -51.25
CA PHE A 485 41.68 -21.48 -50.29
C PHE A 485 41.80 -21.96 -48.83
N PHE A 486 41.82 -23.28 -48.62
CA PHE A 486 42.24 -23.94 -47.38
C PHE A 486 43.74 -24.22 -47.41
#